data_AF-A0A820KCU0-F1
#
_entry.id   AF-A0A820KCU0-F1
#
_cell.length_a   1.000
_cell.length_b   1.000
_cell.length_c   1.000
_cell.angle_alpha   90.00
_cell.angle_beta   90.00
_cell.angle_gamma   90.00
#
_symmetry.space_group_name_H-M   'P 1'
#
loop_
_entity.id
_entity.type
_entity.pdbx_description
1 polymer ?
#
loop_
_entity_poly.entity_id
_entity_poly.type
_entity_poly.pdbx_seq_one_letter_code
_entity_poly.pdbx_strand_id
1 'polypeptide(L)'
;MCSILSALLYPENVGRVVTISSCMAPYPTAIALRYLRRKMIMTDPNWEHGHYYDKGVYPLDGMCIAREIGSLTYRSGLEWLERFDLRRFNDTIQLTPTFEIESYLQNEGLTFAKKYDPNSLLYIS
;
A
#
# COMPACT_ATOMS: atom_id res chain seq x y z
N MET A 1 -2.91 -0.55 16.05
CA MET A 1 -3.11 -1.74 16.91
C MET A 1 -2.11 -1.76 18.04
N CYS A 2 -0.82 -1.49 17.77
CA CYS A 2 0.24 -1.56 18.77
C CYS A 2 -0.05 -0.74 20.03
N SER A 3 -0.57 0.49 19.94
CA SER A 3 -0.87 1.31 21.13
C SER A 3 -1.91 0.66 22.06
N ILE A 4 -2.98 0.10 21.49
CA ILE A 4 -4.01 -0.63 22.24
C ILE A 4 -3.42 -1.91 22.83
N LEU A 5 -2.64 -2.65 22.04
CA LEU A 5 -2.03 -3.91 22.46
C LEU A 5 -1.01 -3.70 23.59
N SER A 6 -0.18 -2.66 23.51
CA SER A 6 0.80 -2.32 24.55
C SER A 6 0.12 -1.97 25.86
N ALA A 7 -1.00 -1.25 25.83
CA ALA A 7 -1.76 -0.93 27.04
C ALA A 7 -2.37 -2.17 27.69
N LEU A 8 -2.81 -3.13 26.88
CA LEU A 8 -3.35 -4.41 27.36
C LEU A 8 -2.26 -5.31 27.95
N LEU A 9 -1.11 -5.40 27.28
CA LEU A 9 -0.02 -6.30 27.68
C LEU A 9 0.84 -5.74 28.83
N TYR A 10 0.94 -4.41 28.94
CA TYR A 10 1.80 -3.73 29.92
C TYR A 10 1.04 -2.63 30.67
N PRO A 11 -0.04 -2.96 31.39
CA PRO A 11 -0.91 -1.97 32.04
C PRO A 11 -0.17 -1.10 33.06
N GLU A 12 0.80 -1.68 33.78
CA GLU A 12 1.63 -0.96 34.76
C GLU A 12 2.58 0.08 34.13
N ASN A 13 2.87 -0.07 32.83
CA ASN A 13 3.82 0.80 32.11
C ASN A 13 3.11 1.85 31.25
N VAL A 14 1.78 1.80 31.14
CA VAL A 14 0.99 2.65 30.23
C VAL A 14 -0.06 3.43 31.02
N GLY A 15 0.27 4.67 31.40
CA GLY A 15 -0.65 5.52 32.16
C GLY A 15 -1.79 6.14 31.33
N ARG A 16 -1.60 6.30 30.02
CA ARG A 16 -2.61 6.85 29.08
C ARG A 16 -2.43 6.25 27.69
N VAL A 17 -3.54 6.10 26.97
CA VAL A 17 -3.55 5.56 25.59
C VAL A 17 -4.19 6.58 24.66
N VAL A 18 -3.52 6.84 23.54
CA VAL A 18 -4.11 7.55 22.40
C VAL A 18 -4.08 6.60 21.21
N THR A 19 -5.23 6.40 20.57
CA THR A 19 -5.38 5.58 19.37
C THR A 19 -6.09 6.40 18.30
N ILE A 20 -5.49 6.47 17.12
CA ILE A 20 -6.01 7.24 15.98
C ILE A 20 -6.16 6.29 14.81
N SER A 21 -7.36 6.24 14.21
CA SER A 21 -7.67 5.44 13.02
C SER A 21 -7.21 3.98 13.09
N SER A 22 -7.30 3.36 14.27
CA SER A 22 -6.94 1.97 14.53
C SER A 22 -8.12 1.22 15.12
N CYS A 23 -8.16 -0.09 14.89
CA CYS A 23 -9.10 -1.02 15.49
C CYS A 23 -8.36 -2.09 16.31
N MET A 24 -9.10 -2.89 17.09
CA MET A 24 -8.57 -4.06 17.79
C MET A 24 -8.47 -5.28 16.87
N ALA A 25 -9.41 -5.41 15.93
CA ALA A 25 -9.43 -6.46 14.91
C ALA A 25 -9.76 -5.88 13.53
N PRO A 26 -9.15 -6.38 12.45
CA PRO A 26 -9.42 -5.88 11.10
C PRO A 26 -10.80 -6.30 10.60
N TYR A 27 -11.48 -5.41 9.88
CA TYR A 27 -12.71 -5.74 9.16
C TYR A 27 -12.40 -6.64 7.95
N PRO A 28 -13.34 -7.50 7.48
CA PRO A 28 -13.08 -8.43 6.37
C PRO A 28 -12.52 -7.77 5.10
N THR A 29 -12.98 -6.57 4.74
CA THR A 29 -12.45 -5.85 3.56
C THR A 29 -10.97 -5.49 3.73
N ALA A 30 -10.55 -5.10 4.93
CA ALA A 30 -9.16 -4.81 5.25
C ALA A 30 -8.28 -6.07 5.20
N ILE A 31 -8.83 -7.23 5.55
CA ILE A 31 -8.14 -8.52 5.41
C ILE A 31 -7.98 -8.87 3.92
N ALA A 32 -9.06 -8.75 3.14
CA ALA A 32 -9.05 -9.02 1.71
C ALA A 32 -8.07 -8.11 0.95
N LEU A 33 -8.07 -6.81 1.22
CA LEU A 33 -7.14 -5.85 0.62
C LEU A 33 -5.69 -6.19 0.97
N ARG A 34 -5.38 -6.51 2.23
CA ARG A 34 -4.04 -6.94 2.63
C ARG A 34 -3.62 -8.24 1.90
N TYR A 35 -4.52 -9.21 1.77
CA TYR A 35 -4.25 -10.43 1.02
C TYR A 35 -3.93 -10.15 -0.45
N LEU A 36 -4.73 -9.32 -1.13
CA LEU A 36 -4.49 -8.96 -2.53
C LEU A 36 -3.15 -8.24 -2.72
N ARG A 37 -2.81 -7.31 -1.82
CA ARG A 37 -1.51 -6.62 -1.83
C ARG A 37 -0.33 -7.59 -1.67
N ARG A 38 -0.42 -8.55 -0.73
CA ARG A 38 0.61 -9.60 -0.59
C ARG A 38 0.70 -10.44 -1.86
N LYS A 39 -0.44 -10.82 -2.43
CA LYS A 39 -0.49 -11.60 -3.66
C LYS A 39 0.21 -10.89 -4.81
N MET A 40 -0.02 -9.58 -5.00
CA MET A 40 0.63 -8.78 -6.06
C MET A 40 2.16 -8.85 -6.00
N ILE A 41 2.72 -8.72 -4.79
CA ILE A 41 4.18 -8.82 -4.57
C ILE A 41 4.64 -10.25 -4.85
N MET A 42 3.95 -11.24 -4.30
CA MET A 42 4.33 -12.65 -4.42
C MET A 42 4.19 -13.21 -5.84
N THR A 43 3.38 -12.57 -6.70
CA THR A 43 3.23 -12.94 -8.11
C THR A 43 4.25 -12.26 -9.01
N ASP A 44 5.00 -11.28 -8.52
CA ASP A 44 6.08 -10.66 -9.28
C ASP A 44 7.20 -11.69 -9.50
N PRO A 45 7.60 -11.98 -10.76
CA PRO A 45 8.65 -12.95 -11.05
C PRO A 45 9.98 -12.63 -10.35
N ASN A 46 10.26 -11.34 -10.14
CA ASN A 46 11.49 -10.90 -9.48
C ASN A 46 11.42 -11.06 -7.95
N TRP A 47 10.28 -11.39 -7.35
CA TRP A 47 10.20 -11.62 -5.91
C TRP A 47 10.93 -12.89 -5.49
N GLU A 48 11.01 -13.91 -6.35
CA GLU A 48 11.92 -15.05 -6.14
C GLU A 48 11.75 -15.72 -4.77
N HIS A 49 10.50 -15.93 -4.34
CA HIS A 49 10.16 -16.49 -3.03
C HIS A 49 10.77 -15.73 -1.83
N GLY A 50 11.09 -14.44 -2.00
CA GLY A 50 11.72 -13.58 -1.01
C GLY A 50 13.25 -13.53 -1.12
N HIS A 51 13.87 -14.23 -2.06
CA HIS A 51 15.32 -14.38 -2.23
C HIS A 51 15.89 -13.52 -3.38
N TYR A 52 15.44 -12.27 -3.50
CA TYR A 52 15.83 -11.37 -4.59
C TYR A 52 17.08 -10.52 -4.31
N TYR A 53 17.50 -10.39 -3.05
CA TYR A 53 18.60 -9.48 -2.65
C TYR A 53 19.93 -9.78 -3.36
N ASP A 54 20.31 -11.04 -3.47
CA ASP A 54 21.61 -11.44 -4.06
C ASP A 54 21.60 -11.46 -5.59
N LYS A 55 20.41 -11.36 -6.20
CA LYS A 55 20.22 -11.48 -7.65
C LYS A 55 20.24 -10.12 -8.36
N GLY A 56 20.32 -9.02 -7.61
CA GLY A 56 20.26 -7.66 -8.17
C GLY A 56 18.93 -7.32 -8.83
N VAL A 57 17.88 -8.12 -8.56
CA VAL A 57 16.51 -7.88 -9.04
C VAL A 57 15.64 -7.37 -7.89
N TYR A 58 14.58 -6.65 -8.25
CA TYR A 58 13.62 -6.11 -7.29
C TYR A 58 12.20 -6.33 -7.84
N PRO A 59 11.25 -6.83 -7.03
CA PRO A 59 9.85 -6.99 -7.44
C PRO A 59 9.14 -5.63 -7.54
N LEU A 60 9.54 -4.85 -8.54
CA LEU A 60 9.13 -3.47 -8.73
C LEU A 60 7.64 -3.36 -9.02
N ASP A 61 7.15 -4.15 -9.98
CA ASP A 61 5.78 -4.06 -10.46
C ASP A 61 4.82 -4.52 -9.36
N GLY A 62 5.13 -5.63 -8.69
CA GLY A 62 4.37 -6.12 -7.54
C GLY A 62 4.29 -5.08 -6.41
N MET A 63 5.38 -4.37 -6.13
CA MET A 63 5.42 -3.32 -5.11
C MET A 63 4.65 -2.06 -5.51
N CYS A 64 4.78 -1.61 -6.75
CA CYS A 64 4.05 -0.46 -7.27
C CYS A 64 2.54 -0.71 -7.20
N ILE A 65 2.06 -1.82 -7.76
CA ILE A 65 0.62 -2.15 -7.77
C ILE A 65 0.09 -2.33 -6.33
N ALA A 66 0.86 -3.01 -5.47
CA ALA A 66 0.48 -3.16 -4.07
C ALA A 66 0.39 -1.80 -3.34
N ARG A 67 1.23 -0.82 -3.69
CA ARG A 67 1.14 0.54 -3.13
C ARG A 67 -0.05 1.30 -3.69
N GLU A 68 -0.27 1.25 -5.00
CA GLU A 68 -1.34 1.98 -5.69
C GLU A 68 -2.71 1.62 -5.11
N ILE A 69 -2.99 0.32 -4.93
CA ILE A 69 -4.23 -0.15 -4.29
C ILE A 69 -4.30 0.28 -2.82
N GLY A 70 -3.16 0.31 -2.11
CA GLY A 70 -3.11 0.88 -0.77
C GLY A 70 -3.54 2.34 -0.74
N SER A 71 -2.97 3.17 -1.62
CA SER A 71 -3.27 4.61 -1.72
C SER A 71 -4.76 4.87 -1.95
N LEU A 72 -5.43 4.07 -2.81
CA LEU A 72 -6.87 4.19 -3.03
C LEU A 72 -7.70 4.06 -1.74
N THR A 73 -7.24 3.23 -0.79
CA THR A 73 -7.96 2.94 0.46
C THR A 73 -7.69 3.94 1.58
N TYR A 74 -6.69 4.81 1.43
CA TYR A 74 -6.29 5.76 2.46
C TYR A 74 -6.94 7.14 2.31
N ARG A 75 -7.56 7.40 1.16
CA ARG A 75 -8.20 8.67 0.81
C ARG A 75 -9.67 8.47 0.50
N SER A 76 -10.45 9.53 0.62
CA SER A 76 -11.88 9.48 0.37
C SER A 76 -12.20 9.59 -1.13
N GLY A 77 -13.31 9.01 -1.55
CA GLY A 77 -13.82 9.16 -2.93
C GLY A 77 -14.06 10.61 -3.33
N LEU A 78 -14.55 11.44 -2.39
CA LEU A 78 -14.78 12.87 -2.63
C LEU A 78 -13.48 13.62 -2.89
N GLU A 79 -12.42 13.32 -2.11
CA GLU A 79 -11.10 13.90 -2.34
C GLU A 79 -10.55 13.51 -3.73
N TRP A 80 -10.73 12.27 -4.16
CA TRP A 80 -10.33 11.85 -5.51
C TRP A 80 -11.05 12.65 -6.60
N LEU A 81 -12.37 12.87 -6.42
CA LEU A 81 -13.18 13.66 -7.36
C LEU A 81 -12.73 15.12 -7.40
N GLU A 82 -12.57 15.77 -6.25
CA GLU A 82 -12.13 17.17 -6.17
C GLU A 82 -10.72 17.35 -6.74
N ARG A 83 -9.82 16.41 -6.42
CA ARG A 83 -8.42 16.54 -6.76
C ARG A 83 -8.11 16.19 -8.20
N PHE A 84 -8.81 15.26 -8.85
CA PHE A 84 -8.47 14.77 -10.19
C PHE A 84 -9.61 14.83 -11.20
N ASP A 85 -10.85 14.60 -10.75
CA ASP A 85 -12.03 14.47 -11.62
C ASP A 85 -11.74 13.55 -12.84
N LEU A 86 -12.14 13.96 -14.04
CA LEU A 86 -11.85 13.27 -15.31
C LEU A 86 -10.72 13.95 -16.11
N ARG A 87 -9.82 14.68 -15.45
CA ARG A 87 -8.75 15.42 -16.13
C ARG A 87 -7.73 14.48 -16.80
N ARG A 88 -7.36 14.82 -18.04
CA ARG A 88 -6.48 14.04 -18.93
C ARG A 88 -5.30 14.85 -19.41
N PHE A 89 -4.20 14.16 -19.71
CA PHE A 89 -3.03 14.77 -20.35
C PHE A 89 -3.16 14.85 -21.88
N ASN A 90 -3.89 13.91 -22.49
CA ASN A 90 -4.16 13.86 -23.92
C ASN A 90 -5.47 13.10 -24.19
N ASP A 91 -6.03 13.30 -25.39
CA ASP A 91 -7.24 12.62 -25.86
C ASP A 91 -6.96 11.35 -26.68
N THR A 92 -5.73 10.83 -26.62
CA THR A 92 -5.34 9.67 -27.42
C THR A 92 -5.72 8.38 -26.69
N ILE A 93 -6.36 7.45 -27.39
CA ILE A 93 -6.70 6.14 -26.81
C ILE A 93 -5.43 5.30 -26.74
N GLN A 94 -4.93 5.07 -25.51
CA GLN A 94 -3.73 4.28 -25.23
C GLN A 94 -3.91 3.47 -23.93
N LEU A 95 -3.11 2.41 -23.76
CA LEU A 95 -3.12 1.57 -22.55
C LEU A 95 -2.17 2.09 -21.45
N THR A 96 -1.44 3.18 -21.71
CA THR A 96 -0.62 3.89 -20.74
C THR A 96 -1.45 4.95 -20.01
N PRO A 97 -0.97 5.49 -18.87
CA PRO A 97 -1.69 6.54 -18.14
C PRO A 97 -2.11 7.71 -19.04
N THR A 98 -3.42 7.98 -19.07
CA THR A 98 -4.05 9.08 -19.82
C THR A 98 -4.69 10.10 -18.88
N PHE A 99 -5.14 9.65 -17.70
CA PHE A 99 -5.72 10.50 -16.67
C PHE A 99 -4.67 10.95 -15.64
N GLU A 100 -4.88 12.14 -15.06
CA GLU A 100 -4.00 12.67 -14.01
C GLU A 100 -3.88 11.74 -12.80
N ILE A 101 -4.99 11.09 -12.41
CA ILE A 101 -5.01 10.15 -11.29
C ILE A 101 -4.14 8.91 -11.54
N GLU A 102 -4.11 8.40 -12.78
CA GLU A 102 -3.32 7.22 -13.15
C GLU A 102 -1.82 7.53 -13.02
N SER A 103 -1.38 8.68 -13.56
CA SER A 103 0.00 9.15 -13.44
C SER A 103 0.37 9.43 -11.98
N TYR A 104 -0.55 10.00 -11.20
CA TYR A 104 -0.35 10.21 -9.76
C TYR A 104 -0.13 8.89 -9.01
N LEU A 105 -0.98 7.89 -9.23
CA LEU A 105 -0.85 6.57 -8.61
C LEU A 105 0.46 5.88 -9.00
N GLN A 106 0.81 5.89 -10.29
CA GLN A 106 2.06 5.33 -10.79
C GLN A 106 3.28 5.99 -10.14
N ASN A 107 3.28 7.32 -10.01
CA ASN A 107 4.37 8.05 -9.36
C ASN A 107 4.45 7.76 -7.85
N GLU A 108 3.32 7.66 -7.14
CA GLU A 108 3.29 7.22 -5.75
C GLU A 108 3.85 5.80 -5.59
N GLY A 109 3.46 4.87 -6.46
CA GLY A 109 3.93 3.49 -6.48
C GLY A 109 5.45 3.41 -6.64
N LEU A 110 5.99 4.07 -7.67
CA LEU A 110 7.43 4.15 -7.93
C LEU A 110 8.20 4.80 -6.78
N THR A 111 7.65 5.88 -6.20
CA THR A 111 8.30 6.57 -5.07
C THR A 111 8.34 5.69 -3.83
N PHE A 112 7.28 4.93 -3.56
CA PHE A 112 7.22 4.00 -2.44
C PHE A 112 8.16 2.81 -2.64
N ALA A 113 8.18 2.22 -3.82
CA ALA A 113 9.05 1.08 -4.15
C ALA A 113 10.54 1.39 -3.97
N LYS A 114 10.96 2.66 -4.12
CA LYS A 114 12.35 3.09 -3.85
C LYS A 114 12.71 3.16 -2.36
N LYS A 115 11.72 3.19 -1.47
CA LYS A 115 11.88 3.50 -0.05
C LYS A 115 11.54 2.33 0.88
N TYR A 116 10.86 1.31 0.38
CA TYR A 116 10.30 0.26 1.19
C TYR A 116 10.68 -1.12 0.67
N ASP A 117 10.93 -2.03 1.58
CA ASP A 117 11.35 -3.39 1.27
C ASP A 117 10.14 -4.33 1.07
N PRO A 118 10.09 -5.12 -0.02
CA PRO A 118 8.98 -6.03 -0.29
C PRO A 118 8.73 -7.07 0.80
N ASN A 119 9.79 -7.67 1.35
CA ASN A 119 9.63 -8.70 2.39
C ASN A 119 9.14 -8.08 3.70
N SER A 120 9.66 -6.92 4.07
CA SER A 120 9.18 -6.13 5.21
C SER A 120 7.69 -5.83 5.08
N LEU A 121 7.23 -5.47 3.87
CA LEU A 121 5.81 -5.25 3.61
C LEU A 121 4.97 -6.53 3.79
N LEU A 122 5.50 -7.70 3.44
CA LEU A 122 4.83 -8.99 3.61
C LEU A 122 4.75 -9.46 5.07
N TYR A 123 5.81 -9.26 5.86
CA TYR A 123 5.94 -9.86 7.20
C TYR A 123 5.58 -8.94 8.36
N ILE A 124 5.77 -7.62 8.22
CA ILE A 124 5.67 -6.67 9.35
C ILE A 124 4.34 -5.88 9.34
N SER A 125 3.63 -5.84 8.21
CA SER A 125 2.55 -4.88 7.93
C SER A 125 1.12 -5.32 8.29
#